data_AF-A0A955Q704-F1
#
_entry.id   AF-A0A955Q704-F1
#
_cell.length_a   1.000
_cell.length_b   1.000
_cell.length_c   1.000
_cell.angle_alpha   90.00
_cell.angle_beta   90.00
_cell.angle_gamma   90.00
#
_symmetry.space_group_name_H-M   'P 1'
#
loop_
_entity.id
_entity.type
_entity.pdbx_description
1 polymer ?
#
loop_
_entity_poly.entity_id
_entity_poly.type
_entity_poly.pdbx_seq_one_letter_code
_entity_poly.pdbx_strand_id
1 'polypeptide(L)' 'HRVLERGFALVRGEDGQPVKRAAEIAAGAVLDIEFADGHRTAMATGAKGAAGTQQRSAARKPGGQGSLF' A
#
# COMPACT_ATOMS: atom_id res chain seq x y z
N HIS A 1 16.73 5.43 11.59
CA HIS A 1 15.66 4.42 11.50
C HIS A 1 16.29 3.04 11.28
N ARG A 2 16.31 2.17 12.30
CA ARG A 2 17.15 0.94 12.36
C ARG A 2 16.67 -0.25 11.49
N VAL A 3 15.81 0.02 10.50
CA VAL A 3 15.21 -1.00 9.60
C VAL A 3 15.82 -0.94 8.20
N LEU A 4 16.10 0.25 7.68
CA LEU A 4 16.67 0.40 6.33
C LEU A 4 18.12 -0.11 6.27
N GLU A 5 18.88 -0.02 7.37
CA GLU A 5 20.26 -0.53 7.48
C GLU A 5 20.37 -2.07 7.38
N ARG A 6 19.24 -2.79 7.47
CA ARG A 6 19.19 -4.25 7.33
C ARG A 6 18.86 -4.70 5.89
N GLY A 7 18.96 -3.79 4.92
CA GLY A 7 18.71 -4.08 3.51
C GLY A 7 17.25 -4.00 3.09
N PHE A 8 16.42 -3.27 3.83
CA PHE A 8 15.03 -3.00 3.45
C PHE A 8 14.91 -1.63 2.77
N ALA A 9 13.91 -1.49 1.90
CA ALA A 9 13.54 -0.23 1.27
C ALA A 9 12.06 0.06 1.49
N LEU A 10 11.70 1.34 1.60
CA LEU A 10 10.32 1.79 1.68
C LEU A 10 9.88 2.25 0.29
N VAL A 11 8.77 1.70 -0.21
CA VAL A 11 8.23 2.05 -1.53
C VAL A 11 7.07 3.02 -1.34
N ARG A 12 7.10 4.15 -2.05
CA ARG A 12 6.04 5.16 -2.06
C ARG A 12 5.47 5.33 -3.46
N GLY A 13 4.17 5.58 -3.55
CA GLY A 13 3.49 5.92 -4.80
C GLY A 13 3.71 7.37 -5.21
N GLU A 14 3.14 7.77 -6.35
CA GLU A 14 3.15 9.17 -6.82
C GLU A 14 2.52 10.16 -5.83
N ASP A 15 1.64 9.70 -4.96
CA ASP A 15 1.03 10.49 -3.88
C ASP A 15 1.93 10.65 -2.65
N GLY A 16 3.15 10.10 -2.69
CA GLY A 16 4.11 10.09 -1.59
C GLY A 16 3.74 9.14 -0.44
N GLN A 17 2.65 8.38 -0.57
CA GLN A 17 2.18 7.46 0.44
C GLN A 17 2.89 6.10 0.32
N PRO A 18 3.23 5.46 1.45
CA PRO A 18 3.86 4.15 1.41
C PRO A 18 2.90 3.09 0.85
N VAL A 19 3.36 2.39 -0.18
CA VAL A 19 2.66 1.26 -0.78
C VAL A 19 2.91 0.01 0.05
N LYS A 20 1.83 -0.64 0.48
CA LYS A 20 1.90 -1.79 1.40
C LYS A 20 1.84 -3.13 0.68
N ARG A 21 1.28 -3.19 -0.53
CA ARG A 21 1.16 -4.42 -1.34
C ARG A 21 1.49 -4.15 -2.80
N ALA A 22 2.17 -5.10 -3.44
CA ALA A 22 2.51 -5.02 -4.86
C ALA A 22 1.28 -4.93 -5.78
N ALA A 23 0.15 -5.52 -5.40
CA ALA A 23 -1.11 -5.46 -6.16
C ALA A 23 -1.74 -4.04 -6.22
N GLU A 24 -1.25 -3.11 -5.40
CA GLU A 24 -1.70 -1.70 -5.41
C GLU A 24 -0.91 -0.87 -6.44
N ILE A 25 0.14 -1.45 -7.04
CA ILE A 25 1.00 -0.79 -8.03
C ILE A 25 0.46 -1.06 -9.43
N ALA A 26 0.04 0.01 -10.11
CA ALA A 26 -0.35 -0.06 -11.52
C ALA A 26 0.87 -0.22 -12.44
N ALA A 27 0.69 -0.91 -13.57
CA ALA A 27 1.71 -0.96 -14.61
C ALA A 27 1.97 0.45 -15.16
N GLY A 28 3.24 0.83 -15.28
CA GLY A 28 3.66 2.17 -15.68
C GLY A 28 3.65 3.22 -14.57
N ALA A 29 3.24 2.87 -13.34
CA ALA A 29 3.28 3.80 -12.21
C ALA A 29 4.72 4.22 -11.88
N VAL A 30 4.87 5.50 -11.50
CA VAL A 30 6.14 6.01 -10.96
C VAL A 30 6.16 5.79 -9.45
N LEU A 31 7.28 5.30 -8.94
CA LEU A 31 7.47 4.98 -7.53
C LEU A 31 8.72 5.68 -7.01
N ASP A 32 8.69 6.08 -5.74
CA ASP A 32 9.87 6.50 -4.99
C ASP A 32 10.30 5.36 -4.06
N ILE A 33 11.55 4.92 -4.18
CA ILE A 33 12.14 3.87 -3.37
C ILE A 33 13.14 4.52 -2.43
N GLU A 34 12.85 4.49 -1.13
CA GLU A 34 13.68 5.03 -0.05
C GLU A 34 14.53 3.92 0.57
N PHE A 35 15.84 4.06 0.45
CA PHE A 35 16.86 3.26 1.11
C PHE A 35 17.44 4.02 2.31
N ALA A 36 18.30 3.35 3.08
CA ALA A 36 18.97 3.98 4.24
C ALA A 36 19.85 5.18 3.84
N ASP A 37 20.35 5.20 2.61
CA ASP A 37 21.31 6.15 2.08
C ASP A 37 20.70 7.17 1.10
N GLY A 38 19.40 7.07 0.82
CA GLY A 38 18.70 8.03 -0.04
C GLY A 38 17.53 7.45 -0.82
N HIS A 39 17.10 8.18 -1.83
CA HIS A 39 15.90 7.89 -2.63
C HIS A 39 16.25 7.58 -4.08
N ARG A 40 15.44 6.73 -4.72
CA ARG A 40 15.53 6.39 -6.14
C ARG A 40 14.15 6.29 -6.76
N THR A 41 13.98 6.95 -7.90
CA THR A 41 12.77 6.83 -8.71
C THR A 41 12.80 5.54 -9.51
N ALA A 42 11.67 4.83 -9.56
CA ALA A 42 11.49 3.61 -10.33
C ALA A 42 10.17 3.65 -11.10
N MET A 43 10.09 2.90 -12.21
CA MET A 43 8.85 2.69 -12.96
C MET A 43 8.44 1.23 -12.86
N ALA A 44 7.17 0.98 -12.52
CA ALA A 44 6.64 -0.36 -12.43
C ALA A 44 6.48 -1.00 -13.83
N THR A 45 7.36 -1.93 -14.16
CA THR A 45 7.30 -2.71 -15.41
C THR A 45 6.70 -4.09 -15.14
N GLY A 46 5.68 -4.50 -15.89
CA GLY A 46 5.06 -5.83 -15.76
C GLY A 46 3.57 -5.82 -16.09
N ALA A 47 3.01 -6.99 -16.41
CA ALA A 47 1.58 -7.11 -16.72
C ALA A 47 0.77 -6.77 -15.47
N LYS A 48 -0.10 -5.74 -15.58
CA LYS A 48 -1.01 -5.19 -14.56
C LYS A 48 -1.05 -6.03 -13.28
N GLY A 49 -0.36 -5.57 -12.23
CA GLY A 49 -0.75 -5.92 -10.87
C GLY A 49 -2.24 -5.65 -10.79
N ALA A 50 -3.04 -6.70 -10.58
CA ALA A 50 -4.48 -6.59 -10.54
C ALA A 50 -4.79 -5.54 -9.48
N ALA A 51 -5.21 -4.35 -9.92
CA ALA A 51 -5.59 -3.26 -9.06
C ALA A 51 -6.54 -3.86 -8.04
N GLY A 52 -6.03 -4.09 -6.83
CA GLY A 52 -6.75 -4.82 -5.82
C GLY A 52 -7.98 -3.98 -5.54
N THR A 53 -9.13 -4.39 -6.08
CA THR A 53 -10.42 -3.93 -5.62
C THR A 53 -10.39 -4.21 -4.14
N GLN A 54 -10.14 -3.17 -3.34
CA GLN A 54 -10.40 -3.20 -1.92
C GLN A 54 -11.91 -3.31 -1.82
N GLN A 55 -12.40 -4.53 -1.97
CA GLN A 55 -13.72 -4.92 -1.53
C GLN A 55 -13.64 -4.79 -0.03
N ARG A 56 -14.03 -3.61 0.47
CA ARG A 56 -14.36 -3.42 1.86
C ARG A 56 -15.44 -4.47 2.15
N SER A 57 -15.03 -5.60 2.69
CA SER A 57 -15.93 -6.53 3.37
C SER A 57 -16.36 -5.83 4.65
N ALA A 58 -17.31 -4.90 4.52
CA ALA A 58 -18.12 -4.45 5.65
C ALA A 58 -19.05 -5.62 6.01
N ALA A 59 -18.50 -6.55 6.79
CA ALA A 59 -19.24 -7.62 7.41
C ALA A 59 -20.30 -7.03 8.35
N ARG A 60 -21.56 -7.25 7.96
CA ARG A 60 -22.75 -7.54 8.78
C ARG A 60 -23.10 -6.61 9.95
N LYS A 61 -24.22 -5.90 9.80
CA LYS A 61 -25.03 -5.37 10.92
C LYS A 61 -25.37 -6.50 11.90
N PRO A 62 -25.42 -6.22 13.20
CA PRO A 62 -26.66 -6.45 13.93
C PRO A 62 -27.04 -5.19 14.72
N GLY A 63 -27.96 -4.41 14.17
CA GLY A 63 -28.70 -3.41 14.94
C GLY A 63 -29.69 -4.14 15.84
N GLY A 64 -29.30 -4.32 17.09
CA GLY A 64 -30.11 -4.92 18.15
C GLY A 64 -29.68 -4.35 19.50
N GLN A 65 -29.69 -3.01 19.61
CA GLN A 65 -29.59 -2.34 20.90
C GLN A 65 -30.91 -2.58 21.63
N GLY A 66 -30.91 -3.55 22.54
CA GLY A 66 -32.02 -3.78 23.45
C GLY A 66 -32.26 -2.53 24.29
N SER A 67 -33.52 -2.09 24.30
CA SER A 67 -34.06 -1.09 25.20
C SER A 67 -33.83 -1.53 26.65
N LEU A 68 -33.01 -0.79 27.39
CA LEU A 68 -33.05 -0.83 28.84
C LEU A 68 -34.03 0.26 29.28
N PHE A 69 -35.24 -0.20 29.60
CA PHE A 69 -36.07 0.41 30.63
C PHE A 69 -35.35 0.35 31.98
#